data_AF-A0A6J1X9B3-F1
#
_entry.id   AF-A0A6J1X9B3-F1
#
_cell.length_a   1.000
_cell.length_b   1.000
_cell.length_c   1.000
_cell.angle_alpha   90.00
_cell.angle_beta   90.00
_cell.angle_gamma   90.00
#
_symmetry.space_group_name_H-M   'P 1'
#
loop_
_entity.id
_entity.type
_entity.pdbx_description
1 polymer ?
#
loop_
_entity_poly.entity_id
_entity_poly.type
_entity_poly.pdbx_seq_one_letter_code
_entity_poly.pdbx_strand_id
1 'polypeptide(L)'
;MRAVSMSEARWAAEHRKLRGMTECEKKATKLEDEQAICKRVFETANVGGITTAGDVLRFAGRMISSQDLVLLSVKIEPDSTRVIANCQNMAVASLLANEIAQAFTKS
;
A
#
# COMPACT_ATOMS: atom_id res chain seq x y z
N MET A 1 10.91 4.60 -2.41
CA MET A 1 10.24 5.78 -1.79
C MET A 1 10.88 6.06 -0.43
N ARG A 2 10.37 7.01 0.35
CA ARG A 2 10.70 7.15 1.78
C ARG A 2 9.45 6.91 2.63
N ALA A 3 9.56 6.03 3.63
CA ALA A 3 8.49 5.77 4.58
C ALA A 3 8.09 7.06 5.33
N VAL A 4 6.80 7.23 5.59
CA VAL A 4 6.29 8.33 6.41
C VAL A 4 5.34 7.80 7.47
N SER A 5 5.42 8.37 8.68
CA SER A 5 4.47 8.10 9.75
C SER A 5 3.35 9.13 9.75
N MET A 6 2.14 8.69 10.06
CA MET A 6 0.97 9.53 10.28
C MET A 6 -0.09 8.76 11.08
N SER A 7 -1.11 9.46 11.60
CA SER A 7 -2.25 8.81 12.23
C SER A 7 -3.17 8.15 11.19
N GLU A 8 -3.92 7.13 11.61
CA GLU A 8 -4.95 6.51 10.77
C GLU A 8 -5.99 7.51 10.26
N ALA A 9 -6.40 8.46 11.10
CA ALA A 9 -7.35 9.51 10.73
C ALA A 9 -6.81 10.39 9.60
N ARG A 10 -5.52 10.76 9.65
CA ARG A 10 -4.87 11.51 8.57
C ARG A 10 -4.74 10.68 7.30
N TRP A 11 -4.35 9.41 7.43
CA TRP A 11 -4.28 8.50 6.29
C TRP A 11 -5.64 8.40 5.58
N ALA A 12 -6.73 8.22 6.34
CA ALA A 12 -8.08 8.12 5.80
C ALA A 12 -8.54 9.42 5.11
N ALA A 13 -8.16 10.58 5.67
CA ALA A 13 -8.45 11.88 5.07
C ALA A 13 -7.72 12.06 3.73
N GLU A 14 -6.44 11.70 3.64
CA GLU A 14 -5.66 11.76 2.39
C GLU A 14 -6.16 10.74 1.37
N HIS A 15 -6.46 9.52 1.82
CA HIS A 15 -7.03 8.47 0.96
C HIS A 15 -8.34 8.93 0.32
N ARG A 16 -9.24 9.58 1.09
CA ARG A 16 -10.50 10.12 0.57
C ARG A 16 -10.29 11.15 -0.54
N LYS A 17 -9.22 11.94 -0.50
CA LYS A 17 -8.90 12.94 -1.54
C LYS A 17 -8.42 12.30 -2.84
N LEU A 18 -7.70 11.19 -2.75
CA LEU A 18 -7.12 10.48 -3.90
C LEU A 18 -8.07 9.44 -4.52
N ARG A 19 -9.04 8.96 -3.74
CA ARG A 19 -10.03 7.96 -4.14
C ARG A 19 -10.86 8.46 -5.33
N GLY A 20 -11.08 7.59 -6.32
CA GLY A 20 -11.91 7.88 -7.50
C GLY A 20 -11.23 8.70 -8.61
N MET A 21 -10.01 9.18 -8.40
CA MET A 21 -9.21 9.85 -9.45
C MET A 21 -7.95 9.07 -9.80
N THR A 22 -7.24 8.53 -8.80
CA THR A 22 -5.89 7.97 -8.99
C THR A 22 -5.64 6.75 -8.11
N GLU A 23 -6.47 5.73 -8.29
CA GLU A 23 -6.41 4.46 -7.56
C GLU A 23 -6.04 3.32 -8.51
N CYS A 24 -5.15 2.44 -8.06
CA CYS A 24 -4.77 1.24 -8.79
C CYS A 24 -4.85 0.03 -7.86
N GLU A 25 -5.50 -1.01 -8.35
CA GLU A 25 -5.78 -2.21 -7.58
C GLU A 25 -5.21 -3.45 -8.27
N LYS A 26 -4.67 -4.35 -7.45
CA LYS A 26 -4.19 -5.66 -7.89
C LYS A 26 -4.56 -6.75 -6.88
N LYS A 27 -4.98 -7.89 -7.42
CA LYS A 27 -5.14 -9.13 -6.67
C LYS A 27 -3.78 -9.83 -6.56
N ALA A 28 -3.48 -10.35 -5.38
CA ALA A 28 -2.24 -11.03 -5.05
C ALA A 28 -2.53 -12.38 -4.36
N THR A 29 -1.50 -13.23 -4.27
CA THR A 29 -1.55 -14.48 -3.50
C THR A 29 -1.96 -14.19 -2.07
N LYS A 30 -2.79 -15.07 -1.49
CA LYS A 30 -3.25 -14.94 -0.12
C LYS A 30 -2.06 -14.97 0.84
N LEU A 31 -1.96 -13.92 1.65
CA LEU A 31 -1.10 -13.86 2.83
C LEU A 31 -1.99 -13.58 4.05
N GLU A 32 -1.81 -14.36 5.11
CA GLU A 32 -2.54 -14.20 6.37
C GLU A 32 -1.66 -13.60 7.48
N ASP A 33 -0.34 -13.73 7.37
CA ASP A 33 0.61 -13.18 8.34
C ASP A 33 0.81 -11.67 8.10
N GLU A 34 0.20 -10.87 8.96
CA GLU A 34 0.27 -9.41 8.95
C GLU A 34 1.71 -8.90 9.06
N GLN A 35 2.55 -9.53 9.87
CA GLN A 35 3.96 -9.13 10.03
C GLN A 35 4.74 -9.42 8.75
N ALA A 36 4.50 -10.58 8.13
CA ALA A 36 5.10 -10.91 6.85
C ALA A 36 4.67 -9.94 5.74
N ILE A 37 3.39 -9.55 5.72
CA ILE A 37 2.88 -8.52 4.78
C ILE A 37 3.59 -7.19 5.03
N CYS A 38 3.60 -6.69 6.27
CA CYS A 38 4.23 -5.42 6.60
C CYS A 38 5.72 -5.40 6.22
N LYS A 39 6.44 -6.49 6.52
CA LYS A 39 7.85 -6.63 6.17
C LYS A 39 8.07 -6.59 4.66
N ARG A 40 7.34 -7.40 3.88
CA ARG A 40 7.47 -7.45 2.42
C ARG A 40 7.13 -6.12 1.77
N VAL A 41 6.08 -5.44 2.26
CA VAL A 41 5.69 -4.12 1.78
C VAL A 41 6.81 -3.10 2.02
N PHE A 42 7.41 -3.10 3.21
CA PHE A 42 8.53 -2.23 3.54
C PHE A 42 9.76 -2.52 2.69
N GLU A 43 10.15 -3.80 2.55
CA GLU A 43 11.32 -4.21 1.75
C GLU A 43 11.16 -3.91 0.26
N THR A 44 9.93 -4.03 -0.28
CA THR A 44 9.65 -3.82 -1.71
C THR A 44 9.61 -2.34 -2.08
N ALA A 45 8.94 -1.50 -1.26
CA ALA A 45 8.63 -0.13 -1.65
C ALA A 45 9.19 0.96 -0.72
N ASN A 46 9.69 0.58 0.47
CA ASN A 46 10.09 1.48 1.54
C ASN A 46 8.95 2.44 1.94
N VAL A 47 7.76 1.87 2.18
CA VAL A 47 6.58 2.57 2.71
C VAL A 47 6.33 2.11 4.15
N GLY A 48 5.98 3.04 5.03
CA GLY A 48 5.83 2.77 6.47
C GLY A 48 4.43 2.25 6.79
N GLY A 49 4.34 1.27 7.68
CA GLY A 49 3.07 0.79 8.22
C GLY A 49 2.40 1.85 9.09
N ILE A 50 1.13 2.13 8.81
CA ILE A 50 0.23 2.96 9.61
C ILE A 50 -0.60 2.08 10.54
N THR A 51 -1.05 0.93 10.04
CA THR A 51 -1.60 -0.16 10.84
C THR A 51 -0.74 -1.40 10.68
N THR A 52 -0.64 -2.16 11.76
CA THR A 52 0.14 -3.42 11.81
C THR A 52 -0.73 -4.64 12.10
N ALA A 53 -2.04 -4.45 12.26
CA ALA A 53 -3.00 -5.51 12.52
C ALA A 53 -4.41 -5.16 11.99
N GLY A 54 -5.20 -6.18 11.71
CA GLY A 54 -6.57 -6.13 11.19
C GLY A 54 -6.68 -6.47 9.70
N ASP A 55 -7.93 -6.60 9.23
CA ASP A 55 -8.26 -7.02 7.86
C ASP A 55 -7.69 -6.11 6.75
N VAL A 56 -7.37 -4.86 7.10
CA VAL A 56 -6.82 -3.86 6.18
C VAL A 56 -5.57 -3.24 6.80
N LEU A 57 -4.42 -3.65 6.28
CA LEU A 57 -3.13 -3.06 6.60
C LEU A 57 -2.92 -1.81 5.75
N ARG A 58 -2.54 -0.70 6.38
CA ARG A 58 -2.40 0.61 5.75
C ARG A 58 -0.96 1.05 5.80
N PHE A 59 -0.50 1.66 4.73
CA PHE A 59 0.87 2.11 4.59
C PHE A 59 0.93 3.49 3.93
N ALA A 60 2.00 4.21 4.20
CA ALA A 60 2.26 5.49 3.56
C ALA A 60 3.75 5.69 3.25
N GLY A 61 4.00 6.33 2.11
CA GLY A 61 5.33 6.76 1.70
C GLY A 61 5.28 8.09 0.98
N ARG A 62 6.45 8.63 0.71
CA ARG A 62 6.60 9.83 -0.11
C ARG A 62 7.65 9.61 -1.19
N MET A 63 7.37 10.10 -2.39
CA MET A 63 8.34 10.11 -3.48
C MET A 63 9.51 11.02 -3.11
N ILE A 64 10.74 10.60 -3.40
CA ILE A 64 11.94 11.40 -3.09
C ILE A 64 12.04 12.59 -4.05
N SER A 65 11.75 12.37 -5.33
CA SER A 65 11.84 13.37 -6.39
C SER A 65 10.72 14.41 -6.31
N SER A 66 9.45 13.98 -6.38
CA SER A 66 8.30 14.89 -6.43
C SER A 66 7.73 15.28 -5.08
N GLN A 67 8.15 14.60 -3.99
CA GLN A 67 7.53 14.73 -2.67
C GLN A 67 6.03 14.34 -2.63
N ASP A 68 5.51 13.69 -3.68
CA ASP A 68 4.11 13.23 -3.70
C ASP A 68 3.85 12.17 -2.65
N LEU A 69 2.70 12.29 -1.99
CA LEU A 69 2.24 11.29 -1.03
C LEU A 69 1.73 10.05 -1.77
N VAL A 70 2.20 8.90 -1.33
CA VAL A 70 1.75 7.60 -1.81
C VAL A 70 1.11 6.86 -0.65
N LEU A 71 -0.12 6.41 -0.86
CA LEU A 71 -0.86 5.59 0.08
C LEU A 71 -0.97 4.18 -0.49
N LEU A 72 -0.89 3.19 0.38
CA LEU A 72 -1.07 1.79 0.03
C LEU A 72 -1.94 1.15 1.10
N SER A 73 -2.86 0.28 0.68
CA SER A 73 -3.59 -0.59 1.57
C SER A 73 -3.55 -2.01 1.06
N VAL A 74 -3.46 -2.95 1.99
CA VAL A 74 -3.46 -4.38 1.73
C VAL A 74 -4.61 -4.96 2.52
N LYS A 75 -5.63 -5.46 1.82
CA LYS A 75 -6.78 -6.11 2.41
C LYS A 75 -6.62 -7.62 2.32
N ILE A 76 -6.71 -8.29 3.45
CA ILE A 76 -6.71 -9.75 3.53
C ILE A 76 -8.14 -10.22 3.26
N GLU A 77 -8.31 -11.04 2.22
CA GLU A 77 -9.60 -11.61 1.81
C GLU A 77 -9.57 -13.14 1.97
N PRO A 78 -10.71 -13.84 1.96
CA PRO A 78 -10.76 -15.29 2.22
C PRO A 78 -9.88 -16.14 1.31
N ASP A 79 -9.75 -15.77 0.02
CA ASP A 79 -9.02 -16.55 -0.99
C ASP A 79 -7.83 -15.80 -1.59
N SER A 80 -7.60 -14.55 -1.18
CA SER A 80 -6.58 -13.69 -1.79
C SER A 80 -6.22 -12.51 -0.92
N THR A 81 -5.22 -11.76 -1.37
CA THR A 81 -4.90 -10.46 -0.80
C THR A 81 -5.12 -9.40 -1.87
N ARG A 82 -5.78 -8.29 -1.53
CA ARG A 82 -6.06 -7.18 -2.44
C ARG A 82 -5.15 -6.01 -2.09
N VAL A 83 -4.34 -5.59 -3.05
CA VAL A 83 -3.38 -4.50 -2.92
C VAL A 83 -3.94 -3.28 -3.66
N ILE A 84 -4.05 -2.17 -2.95
CA ILE A 84 -4.60 -0.91 -3.48
C ILE A 84 -3.60 0.20 -3.23
N ALA A 85 -3.14 0.86 -4.28
CA ALA A 85 -2.25 2.01 -4.19
C ALA A 85 -2.95 3.27 -4.70
N ASN A 86 -2.69 4.40 -4.02
CA ASN A 86 -3.18 5.72 -4.39
C ASN A 86 -2.01 6.70 -4.43
N CYS A 87 -1.88 7.41 -5.53
CA CYS A 87 -0.87 8.44 -5.73
C CYS A 87 -1.37 9.39 -6.81
N GLN A 88 -1.10 10.69 -6.69
CA GLN A 88 -1.47 11.68 -7.71
C GLN A 88 -0.98 11.30 -9.11
N ASN A 89 0.14 10.58 -9.19
CA ASN A 89 0.61 9.97 -10.43
C ASN A 89 0.12 8.51 -10.55
N MET A 90 -0.83 8.27 -11.46
CA MET A 90 -1.39 6.94 -11.71
C MET A 90 -0.35 5.90 -12.12
N ALA A 91 0.70 6.29 -12.87
CA ALA A 91 1.75 5.35 -13.25
C ALA A 91 2.51 4.84 -12.02
N VAL A 92 2.74 5.71 -11.03
CA VAL A 92 3.36 5.35 -9.75
C VAL A 92 2.44 4.43 -8.94
N ALA A 93 1.15 4.76 -8.86
CA ALA A 93 0.17 3.91 -8.18
C ALA A 93 0.10 2.50 -8.81
N SER A 94 0.02 2.43 -10.14
CA SER A 94 -0.02 1.16 -10.89
C SER A 94 1.26 0.34 -10.70
N LEU A 95 2.43 0.98 -10.83
CA LEU A 95 3.72 0.32 -10.62
C LEU A 95 3.80 -0.27 -9.22
N LEU A 96 3.50 0.54 -8.20
CA LEU A 96 3.58 0.11 -6.81
C LEU A 96 2.62 -1.06 -6.52
N ALA A 97 1.36 -0.97 -6.96
CA ALA A 97 0.39 -2.05 -6.74
C ALA A 97 0.84 -3.36 -7.41
N ASN A 98 1.42 -3.29 -8.61
CA ASN A 98 1.96 -4.46 -9.30
C ASN A 98 3.18 -5.05 -8.59
N GLU A 99 4.15 -4.23 -8.19
CA GLU A 99 5.37 -4.69 -7.52
C GLU A 99 5.06 -5.41 -6.21
N ILE A 100 4.16 -4.83 -5.39
CA ILE A 100 3.74 -5.43 -4.13
C ILE A 100 2.98 -6.74 -4.35
N ALA A 101 2.03 -6.77 -5.31
CA ALA A 101 1.30 -7.99 -5.61
C ALA A 101 2.23 -9.12 -6.08
N GLN A 102 3.24 -8.81 -6.92
CA GLN A 102 4.25 -9.77 -7.35
C GLN A 102 5.15 -10.23 -6.20
N ALA A 103 5.51 -9.34 -5.27
CA ALA A 103 6.29 -9.69 -4.09
C ALA A 103 5.56 -10.69 -3.16
N PHE A 104 4.23 -10.73 -3.20
CA PHE A 104 3.44 -11.72 -2.45
C PHE A 104 3.38 -13.08 -3.14
N THR A 105 3.57 -13.14 -4.47
CA THR A 105 3.61 -14.41 -5.22
C THR A 105 4.95 -15.13 -5.11
N LYS A 106 6.05 -14.41 -4.85
CA LYS A 106 7.39 -15.01 -4.66
C LYS A 106 7.58 -15.70 -3.29
N SER A 107 6.50 -16.20 -2.70
CA SER A 107 6.47 -16.90 -1.40
C SER A 107 6.79 -18.37 -1.53
#